data_AF-A0A3L7WLG8-F1
#
_entry.id   AF-A0A3L7WLG8-F1
#
_cell.length_a   1.000
_cell.length_b   1.000
_cell.length_c   1.000
_cell.angle_alpha   90.00
_cell.angle_beta   90.00
_cell.angle_gamma   90.00
#
_symmetry.space_group_name_H-M   'P 1'
#
loop_
_entity.id
_entity.type
_entity.pdbx_description
1 polymer ?
#
loop_
_entity_poly.entity_id
_entity_poly.type
_entity_poly.pdbx_seq_one_letter_code
_entity_poly.pdbx_strand_id
1 'polypeptide(L)'
;MVTAGLDHSVALLADGSVVAWGGNAKGQSNVPTILRDVKTISAGNQFTMALKQDGTVFGWGSNDVNQVTLPDGLTNVFTVYAGYANSIIGLRNGGVMVLGDQSNGINASRTPTKTATPTP
;
A
#
# COMPACT_ATOMS: atom_id res chain seq x y z
N MET A 1 1.56 12.71 -9.97
CA MET A 1 1.60 11.32 -10.50
C MET A 1 0.19 10.78 -10.60
N VAL A 2 -0.09 9.86 -11.52
CA VAL A 2 -1.43 9.25 -11.69
C VAL A 2 -1.28 7.74 -11.80
N THR A 3 -2.19 6.99 -11.17
CA THR A 3 -2.30 5.53 -11.23
C THR A 3 -3.76 5.15 -11.46
N ALA A 4 -3.99 3.98 -12.04
CA ALA A 4 -5.32 3.46 -12.34
C ALA A 4 -5.47 2.04 -11.78
N GLY A 5 -6.62 1.79 -11.16
CA GLY A 5 -7.11 0.45 -10.87
C GLY A 5 -7.91 -0.09 -12.04
N LEU A 6 -8.83 -1.04 -11.77
CA LEU A 6 -9.69 -1.57 -12.83
C LEU A 6 -10.70 -0.51 -13.29
N ASP A 7 -11.40 0.12 -12.34
CA ASP A 7 -12.49 1.05 -12.63
C ASP A 7 -12.28 2.44 -12.02
N HIS A 8 -11.19 2.67 -11.28
CA HIS A 8 -10.89 3.95 -10.64
C HIS A 8 -9.51 4.48 -11.01
N SER A 9 -9.35 5.79 -10.83
CA SER A 9 -8.09 6.50 -11.03
C SER A 9 -7.77 7.30 -9.78
N VAL A 10 -6.48 7.46 -9.51
CA VAL A 10 -5.97 8.19 -8.36
C VAL A 10 -4.82 9.07 -8.80
N ALA A 11 -4.84 10.34 -8.39
CA ALA A 11 -3.75 11.27 -8.61
C ALA A 11 -3.20 11.78 -7.29
N LEU A 12 -1.86 11.88 -7.23
CA LEU A 12 -1.14 12.60 -6.19
C LEU A 12 -0.71 13.94 -6.77
N LEU A 13 -1.14 14.99 -6.08
CA LEU A 13 -0.89 16.39 -6.39
C LEU A 13 0.45 16.86 -5.81
N ALA A 14 0.93 18.00 -6.29
CA ALA A 14 2.24 18.54 -5.91
C ALA A 14 2.33 18.96 -4.42
N ASP A 15 1.19 19.25 -3.79
CA ASP A 15 1.09 19.60 -2.37
C ASP A 15 1.03 18.38 -1.45
N GLY A 16 1.13 17.15 -1.99
CA GLY A 16 1.06 15.92 -1.22
C GLY A 16 -0.37 15.44 -0.92
N SER A 17 -1.41 16.09 -1.47
CA SER A 17 -2.80 15.63 -1.38
C SER A 17 -3.13 14.59 -2.47
N VAL A 18 -4.15 13.77 -2.20
CA VAL A 18 -4.61 12.71 -3.11
C VAL A 18 -6.05 12.96 -3.52
N VAL A 19 -6.32 12.81 -4.81
CA VAL A 19 -7.68 12.80 -5.37
C VAL A 19 -7.93 11.48 -6.08
N ALA A 20 -9.15 10.97 -6.00
CA ALA A 20 -9.56 9.74 -6.67
C ALA A 20 -10.92 9.92 -7.34
N TRP A 21 -11.12 9.24 -8.46
CA TRP A 21 -12.36 9.30 -9.24
C TRP A 21 -12.63 7.98 -9.97
N GLY A 22 -13.88 7.79 -10.40
CA GLY A 22 -14.35 6.58 -11.08
C GLY A 22 -15.10 5.63 -10.16
N GLY A 23 -14.96 4.33 -10.41
CA GLY A 23 -15.61 3.26 -9.66
C GLY A 23 -15.37 3.37 -8.16
N ASN A 24 -16.42 3.11 -7.39
CA ASN A 24 -16.37 3.27 -5.93
C ASN A 24 -17.17 2.20 -5.17
N ALA A 25 -17.45 1.06 -5.81
CA ALA A 25 -18.26 0.00 -5.22
C ALA A 25 -17.66 -0.60 -3.94
N LYS A 26 -16.36 -0.44 -3.72
CA LYS A 26 -15.63 -0.91 -2.53
C LYS A 26 -15.04 0.24 -1.72
N GLY A 27 -15.38 1.49 -2.03
CA GLY A 27 -14.81 2.67 -1.40
C GLY A 27 -13.41 3.04 -1.92
N GLN A 28 -12.94 2.47 -3.02
CA GLN A 28 -11.58 2.70 -3.54
C GLN A 28 -11.33 4.15 -4.01
N SER A 29 -12.40 4.91 -4.27
CA SER A 29 -12.34 6.35 -4.57
C SER A 29 -12.60 7.23 -3.33
N ASN A 30 -12.90 6.65 -2.17
CA ASN A 30 -13.06 7.38 -0.91
C ASN A 30 -11.70 7.61 -0.24
N VAL A 31 -10.98 8.64 -0.69
CA VAL A 31 -9.68 9.01 -0.09
C VAL A 31 -9.85 9.30 1.41
N PRO A 32 -9.07 8.68 2.30
CA PRO A 32 -9.14 8.97 3.74
C PRO A 32 -8.90 10.46 4.02
N THR A 33 -9.80 11.11 4.75
CA THR A 33 -9.71 12.56 5.04
C THR A 33 -8.45 12.96 5.81
N ILE A 34 -7.87 12.01 6.55
CA ILE A 34 -6.60 12.19 7.27
C ILE A 34 -5.37 12.03 6.38
N LEU A 35 -5.50 11.68 5.10
CA LEU A 35 -4.36 11.43 4.23
C LEU A 35 -3.79 12.76 3.69
N ARG A 36 -2.54 13.06 4.07
CA ARG A 36 -1.75 14.22 3.62
C ARG A 36 -0.27 13.85 3.56
N ASP A 37 0.55 14.71 2.98
CA ASP A 37 2.00 14.50 2.84
C ASP A 37 2.33 13.17 2.15
N VAL A 38 1.58 12.83 1.10
CA VAL A 38 1.76 11.58 0.36
C VAL A 38 2.98 11.68 -0.53
N LYS A 39 3.80 10.64 -0.50
CA LYS A 39 5.01 10.49 -1.30
C LYS A 39 4.75 9.70 -2.59
N THR A 40 3.97 8.62 -2.50
CA THR A 40 3.63 7.78 -3.65
C THR A 40 2.28 7.10 -3.46
N ILE A 41 1.64 6.75 -4.57
CA ILE A 41 0.35 6.07 -4.65
C ILE A 41 0.43 4.89 -5.63
N SER A 42 -0.39 3.87 -5.40
CA SER A 42 -0.59 2.76 -6.33
C SER A 42 -2.02 2.24 -6.23
N ALA A 43 -2.69 2.02 -7.36
CA ALA A 43 -4.03 1.43 -7.41
C ALA A 43 -3.98 -0.04 -7.86
N GLY A 44 -4.75 -0.90 -7.19
CA GLY A 44 -5.03 -2.26 -7.61
C GLY A 44 -6.44 -2.38 -8.18
N ASN A 45 -7.01 -3.58 -8.29
CA ASN A 45 -8.32 -3.78 -8.93
C ASN A 45 -9.41 -2.86 -8.34
N GLN A 46 -9.68 -3.00 -7.03
CA GLN A 46 -10.71 -2.23 -6.32
C GLN A 46 -10.18 -1.67 -5.00
N PHE A 47 -8.89 -1.36 -4.94
CA PHE A 47 -8.25 -0.79 -3.74
C PHE A 47 -7.11 0.14 -4.13
N THR A 48 -6.66 0.95 -3.19
CA THR A 48 -5.57 1.91 -3.36
C THR A 48 -4.62 1.85 -2.18
N MET A 49 -3.33 1.97 -2.46
CA MET A 49 -2.24 2.11 -1.49
C MET A 49 -1.64 3.51 -1.60
N ALA A 50 -1.25 4.09 -0.48
CA ALA A 50 -0.46 5.31 -0.40
C ALA A 50 0.65 5.17 0.64
N LEU A 51 1.80 5.78 0.36
CA LEU A 51 2.90 5.92 1.30
C LEU A 51 3.13 7.40 1.57
N LYS A 52 3.09 7.79 2.84
CA LYS A 52 3.41 9.15 3.30
C LYS A 52 4.92 9.39 3.36
N GLN A 53 5.32 10.67 3.40
CA GLN A 53 6.71 11.07 3.57
C GLN A 53 7.33 10.55 4.88
N ASP A 54 6.53 10.44 5.94
CA ASP A 54 6.94 9.91 7.25
C ASP A 54 7.11 8.37 7.28
N GLY A 55 6.84 7.68 6.17
CA GLY A 55 6.94 6.22 6.08
C GLY A 55 5.65 5.47 6.43
N THR A 56 4.59 6.17 6.85
CA THR A 56 3.28 5.56 7.15
C THR A 56 2.60 5.11 5.85
N VAL A 57 2.07 3.89 5.85
CA VAL A 57 1.31 3.33 4.73
C VAL A 57 -0.19 3.43 5.02
N PHE A 58 -0.96 3.75 3.99
CA PHE A 58 -2.42 3.67 3.98
C PHE A 58 -2.87 2.75 2.87
N GLY A 59 -3.87 1.93 3.17
CA GLY A 59 -4.60 1.15 2.18
C GLY A 59 -6.10 1.33 2.39
N TRP A 60 -6.87 1.48 1.31
CA TRP A 60 -8.33 1.61 1.36
C TRP A 60 -8.99 1.01 0.13
N GLY A 61 -10.29 0.73 0.20
CA GLY A 61 -11.04 0.02 -0.83
C GLY A 61 -11.34 -1.43 -0.43
N SER A 62 -11.38 -2.33 -1.42
CA SER A 62 -11.55 -3.77 -1.21
C SER A 62 -10.44 -4.32 -0.33
N ASN A 63 -10.84 -5.16 0.62
CA ASN A 63 -9.96 -5.90 1.49
C ASN A 63 -10.38 -7.37 1.60
N ASP A 64 -11.07 -7.89 0.58
CA ASP A 64 -11.71 -9.21 0.60
C ASP A 64 -10.70 -10.37 0.81
N VAL A 65 -9.41 -10.14 0.48
CA VAL A 65 -8.30 -11.08 0.67
C VAL A 65 -7.16 -10.52 1.51
N ASN A 66 -7.41 -9.48 2.32
CA ASN A 66 -6.42 -8.79 3.17
C ASN A 66 -5.35 -7.97 2.41
N GLN A 67 -5.63 -7.52 1.19
CA GLN A 67 -4.67 -6.76 0.37
C GLN A 67 -4.34 -5.36 0.89
N VAL A 68 -5.12 -4.83 1.84
CA VAL A 68 -4.86 -3.54 2.51
C VAL A 68 -4.78 -3.65 4.04
N THR A 69 -4.82 -4.87 4.59
CA THR A 69 -4.60 -5.12 6.03
C THR A 69 -3.12 -5.00 6.35
N LEU A 70 -2.70 -3.84 6.87
CA LEU A 70 -1.31 -3.59 7.26
C LEU A 70 -0.99 -4.27 8.60
N PRO A 71 0.23 -4.80 8.79
CA PRO A 71 0.66 -5.32 10.08
C PRO A 71 0.97 -4.19 11.06
N ASP A 72 0.71 -4.46 12.33
CA ASP A 72 1.01 -3.52 13.42
C ASP A 72 2.50 -3.20 13.48
N GLY A 73 2.82 -1.93 13.74
CA GLY A 73 4.21 -1.48 13.88
C GLY A 73 5.02 -1.51 12.58
N LEU A 74 4.36 -1.52 11.42
CA LEU A 74 5.03 -1.42 10.12
C LEU A 74 5.89 -0.14 10.06
N THR A 75 7.20 -0.32 9.88
CA THR A 75 8.19 0.75 9.81
C THR A 75 9.17 0.50 8.68
N ASN A 76 10.06 1.46 8.41
CA ASN A 76 11.09 1.34 7.38
C ASN A 76 10.56 1.13 5.96
N VAL A 77 9.34 1.57 5.65
CA VAL A 77 8.79 1.48 4.29
C VAL A 77 9.47 2.50 3.38
N PHE A 78 9.79 2.10 2.15
CA PHE A 78 10.29 3.03 1.12
C PHE A 78 9.39 3.14 -0.11
N THR A 79 8.59 2.11 -0.39
CA THR A 79 7.69 2.06 -1.55
C THR A 79 6.50 1.14 -1.31
N VAL A 80 5.41 1.39 -2.03
CA VAL A 80 4.23 0.53 -2.10
C VAL A 80 3.85 0.30 -3.55
N TYR A 81 3.37 -0.91 -3.87
CA TYR A 81 2.81 -1.26 -5.17
C TYR A 81 1.54 -2.09 -4.96
N ALA A 82 0.56 -1.89 -5.83
CA ALA A 82 -0.66 -2.65 -5.87
C ALA A 82 -0.70 -3.47 -7.16
N GLY A 83 -0.91 -4.77 -7.02
CA GLY A 83 -1.28 -5.67 -8.11
C GLY A 83 -2.80 -5.78 -8.24
N TYR A 84 -3.28 -6.86 -8.86
CA TYR A 84 -4.71 -7.07 -9.06
C TYR A 84 -5.45 -7.23 -7.72
N ALA A 85 -5.07 -8.23 -6.92
CA ALA A 85 -5.69 -8.55 -5.62
C ALA A 85 -4.65 -8.68 -4.50
N ASN A 86 -3.46 -8.12 -4.70
CA ASN A 86 -2.34 -8.17 -3.76
C ASN A 86 -1.63 -6.81 -3.71
N SER A 87 -0.98 -6.51 -2.59
CA SER A 87 -0.09 -5.35 -2.48
C SER A 87 1.31 -5.79 -2.06
N ILE A 88 2.30 -5.00 -2.46
CA ILE A 88 3.72 -5.20 -2.15
C ILE A 88 4.21 -3.96 -1.42
N ILE A 89 4.87 -4.19 -0.29
CA ILE A 89 5.49 -3.15 0.54
C ILE A 89 6.99 -3.42 0.56
N GLY A 90 7.77 -2.48 0.03
CA GLY A 90 9.22 -2.54 0.06
C GLY A 90 9.77 -1.88 1.31
N LEU A 91 10.70 -2.57 1.98
CA LEU A 91 11.37 -2.11 3.20
C LEU A 91 12.80 -1.64 2.92
N ARG A 92 13.26 -0.63 3.64
CA ARG A 92 14.58 0.01 3.47
C ARG A 92 15.75 -0.94 3.74
N ASN A 93 15.51 -2.01 4.48
CA ASN A 93 16.47 -3.08 4.75
C ASN A 93 16.52 -4.14 3.64
N GLY A 94 15.88 -3.90 2.49
CA GLY A 94 15.80 -4.86 1.38
C GLY A 94 14.72 -5.94 1.54
N GLY A 95 13.96 -5.91 2.64
CA GLY A 95 12.81 -6.79 2.84
C GLY A 95 11.65 -6.42 1.92
N VAL A 96 10.81 -7.42 1.61
CA VAL A 96 9.57 -7.24 0.86
C VAL A 96 8.47 -7.93 1.62
N MET A 97 7.35 -7.25 1.78
CA MET A 97 6.14 -7.79 2.37
C MET A 97 5.05 -7.82 1.31
N VAL A 98 4.28 -8.90 1.29
CA VAL A 98 3.18 -9.09 0.34
C VAL A 98 1.91 -9.30 1.15
N LEU A 99 0.87 -8.56 0.82
CA LEU A 99 -0.47 -8.68 1.39
C LEU A 99 -1.45 -9.07 0.29
N GLY A 100 -2.58 -9.69 0.63
CA GLY A 100 -3.58 -10.11 -0.36
C GLY A 100 -3.36 -11.53 -0.91
N ASP A 101 -3.94 -11.76 -2.09
CA ASP A 101 -3.88 -13.04 -2.80
C ASP A 101 -2.44 -13.39 -3.24
N GLN A 102 -2.01 -14.62 -2.92
CA GLN A 102 -0.69 -15.18 -3.24
C GLN A 102 -0.77 -16.49 -4.03
N SER A 103 -1.98 -16.89 -4.47
CA SER A 103 -2.24 -18.18 -5.13
C SER A 103 -1.41 -18.42 -6.40
N ASN A 104 -0.99 -17.36 -7.08
CA ASN A 104 -0.16 -17.42 -8.30
C ASN A 104 1.36 -17.40 -8.05
N GLY A 105 1.81 -17.82 -6.87
CA GLY A 105 3.23 -18.04 -6.59
C GLY A 105 4.00 -16.81 -6.09
N ILE A 106 3.32 -15.77 -5.59
CA ILE A 106 3.99 -14.68 -4.89
C ILE A 106 4.28 -15.13 -3.45
N ASN A 107 5.34 -15.91 -3.25
CA ASN A 107 5.81 -16.33 -1.92
C ASN A 107 7.05 -15.53 -1.50
N ALA A 108 6.97 -14.20 -1.62
CA ALA A 108 8.11 -13.30 -1.45
C ALA A 108 8.07 -12.47 -0.16
N SER A 109 7.16 -12.78 0.79
CA SER A 109 7.14 -12.14 2.11
C SER A 109 8.36 -12.56 2.93
N ARG A 110 9.51 -11.99 2.60
CA ARG A 110 10.68 -12.01 3.46
C ARG A 110 10.47 -10.93 4.50
N THR A 111 9.68 -11.23 5.52
CA THR A 111 9.74 -10.49 6.78
C THR A 111 11.17 -10.67 7.29
N PRO A 112 12.00 -9.62 7.44
CA PRO A 112 13.22 -9.77 8.21
C PRO A 112 12.78 -10.15 9.61
N THR A 113 13.05 -11.40 10.01
CA THR A 113 12.95 -11.80 11.40
C THR A 113 13.79 -10.82 12.22
N LYS A 114 13.25 -10.38 13.34
CA LYS A 114 14.00 -9.65 14.35
C LYS A 114 15.12 -10.57 14.87
N THR A 115 16.28 -10.56 14.23
CA THR A 115 17.54 -11.09 14.74
C THR A 115 18.50 -9.90 14.79
N ALA A 116 19.09 -9.47 15.89
CA ALA A 116 19.18 -9.99 17.25
C ALA A 116 19.16 -8.78 18.22
N THR A 117 18.70 -8.98 19.45
CA THR A 117 19.17 -8.14 20.56
C THR A 117 20.69 -8.28 20.63
N PRO A 118 21.47 -7.18 20.69
CA PRO A 118 22.87 -7.29 21.03
C PRO A 118 22.94 -7.79 22.49
N THR A 119 23.43 -9.01 22.67
CA THR A 119 23.93 -9.50 23.97
C THR A 119 25.24 -8.75 24.26
N PRO A 120 25.52 -8.44 25.54
CA PRO A 120 25.94 -7.13 26.03
C PRO A 120 27.31 -6.65 25.55
#